data_AF-A0A653IFG6-F1
#
_entry.id   AF-A0A653IFG6-F1
#
_cell.length_a   1.000
_cell.length_b   1.000
_cell.length_c   1.000
_cell.angle_alpha   90.00
_cell.angle_beta   90.00
_cell.angle_gamma   90.00
#
_symmetry.space_group_name_H-M   'P 1'
#
loop_
_entity.id
_entity.type
_entity.pdbx_description
1 polymer ?
#
loop_
_entity_poly.entity_id
_entity_poly.type
_entity_poly.pdbx_seq_one_letter_code
_entity_poly.pdbx_strand_id
1 'polypeptide(L)'
;MSTPIIPSHLQPHVAPQHYEDYTPTDHAVWRYVMRLNLNTLQHTAHPAYLEGLAASGISPERIPDVREMTANLSRGGWGTVAVDGLIPGVAFFDFQGHGLLPIATDIRKVDNILYTPAPDILHEAAGHAPILMNPTYAEFVRRFGEIGAHAFNHKAEHDVFKALKKLTIVKESPFSTPEDIEQAEIGLAETRTHVTGISEANEISRLFWWTVEFGLIGDLDDPQIYGAGLLSSVGESRHCLTDAVKKHPFSLAKALATKHDVTSMQKELFVCESFEQLRDALEEFAQTMSYVRGGRHGLIKAVESGNLSTLVFTSGLSLVGVPAAQETFETLDLVRFTGPTALAANGEVLEGQSQTEHPNGFTLLHGEELNAVLEQVEVGERLDWVEVTLQLTGHVAAIEQVNGKRAIAVLKDVRLTKDGVTELFDQLDLVIGAITSTFPGTEVEALKPIPETVEFERIERPLTAADPIFEAVRAIREGQASQSRLSQLIDQTLVQLPDAWLLRLELLELADEVDQPRLLDDLERLKQTSPERDELITRGIKMLDLVHS
;
A
#
# COMPACT_ATOMS: atom_id res chain seq x y z
N MET A 1 -25.75 6.47 -6.12
CA MET A 1 -24.50 5.69 -6.25
C MET A 1 -24.22 5.10 -4.89
N SER A 2 -24.00 3.79 -4.80
CA SER A 2 -23.73 3.13 -3.52
C SER A 2 -22.32 3.48 -3.06
N THR A 3 -22.19 4.00 -1.83
CA THR A 3 -20.90 4.14 -1.15
C THR A 3 -20.17 2.80 -1.19
N PRO A 4 -18.86 2.75 -1.50
CA PRO A 4 -18.12 1.50 -1.47
C PRO A 4 -18.22 0.87 -0.08
N ILE A 5 -18.52 -0.43 -0.04
CA ILE A 5 -18.57 -1.16 1.22
C ILE A 5 -17.12 -1.41 1.64
N ILE A 6 -16.65 -0.68 2.64
CA ILE A 6 -15.33 -0.86 3.22
C ILE A 6 -15.42 -2.00 4.25
N PRO A 7 -14.64 -3.09 4.10
CA PRO A 7 -14.61 -4.20 5.05
C PRO A 7 -14.34 -3.75 6.49
N SER A 8 -14.92 -4.45 7.46
CA SER A 8 -14.90 -4.00 8.86
C SER A 8 -13.49 -3.92 9.45
N HIS A 9 -12.63 -4.86 9.07
CA HIS A 9 -11.23 -4.94 9.51
C HIS A 9 -10.35 -3.83 8.92
N LEU A 10 -10.78 -3.18 7.83
CA LEU A 10 -10.07 -2.05 7.22
C LEU A 10 -10.54 -0.69 7.72
N GLN A 11 -11.72 -0.61 8.34
CA GLN A 11 -12.28 0.63 8.89
C GLN A 11 -11.30 1.40 9.82
N PRO A 12 -10.52 0.75 10.69
CA PRO A 12 -9.57 1.46 11.56
C PRO A 12 -8.43 2.16 10.82
N HIS A 13 -8.24 1.90 9.53
CA HIS A 13 -7.25 2.58 8.69
C HIS A 13 -7.84 3.76 7.90
N VAL A 14 -9.15 3.96 7.96
CA VAL A 14 -9.86 5.04 7.28
C VAL A 14 -9.84 6.29 8.13
N ALA A 15 -9.53 7.43 7.50
CA ALA A 15 -9.58 8.74 8.13
C ALA A 15 -10.51 9.68 7.34
N PRO A 16 -11.19 10.64 7.99
CA PRO A 16 -11.96 11.64 7.28
C PRO A 16 -11.04 12.59 6.49
N GLN A 17 -11.46 12.99 5.29
CA GLN A 17 -10.88 14.16 4.62
C GLN A 17 -11.54 15.43 5.16
N HIS A 18 -10.78 16.25 5.88
CA HIS A 18 -11.20 17.59 6.30
C HIS A 18 -10.97 18.59 5.16
N TYR A 19 -11.85 18.58 4.16
CA TYR A 19 -11.67 19.40 2.95
C TYR A 19 -11.58 20.91 3.26
N GLU A 20 -12.27 21.36 4.31
CA GLU A 20 -12.25 22.74 4.77
C GLU A 20 -10.89 23.20 5.34
N ASP A 21 -9.98 22.26 5.64
CA ASP A 21 -8.65 22.58 6.17
C ASP A 21 -7.63 22.93 5.08
N TYR A 22 -7.94 22.66 3.80
CA TYR A 22 -7.07 23.08 2.72
C TYR A 22 -7.08 24.61 2.59
N THR A 23 -5.91 25.19 2.81
CA THR A 23 -5.74 26.64 2.70
C THR A 23 -5.75 27.09 1.24
N PRO A 24 -6.02 28.38 0.97
CA PRO A 24 -5.84 28.95 -0.37
C PRO A 24 -4.43 28.72 -0.93
N THR A 25 -3.40 28.74 -0.07
CA THR A 25 -2.02 28.38 -0.47
C THR A 25 -1.94 26.93 -0.92
N ASP A 26 -2.53 25.98 -0.21
CA ASP A 26 -2.50 24.56 -0.57
C ASP A 26 -3.16 24.31 -1.94
N HIS A 27 -4.28 24.97 -2.22
CA HIS A 27 -4.91 24.94 -3.54
C HIS A 27 -4.02 25.54 -4.64
N ALA A 28 -3.23 26.57 -4.35
CA ALA A 28 -2.27 27.13 -5.29
C ALA A 28 -1.08 26.17 -5.53
N VAL A 29 -0.59 25.49 -4.49
CA VAL A 29 0.46 24.47 -4.64
C VAL A 29 -0.03 23.34 -5.56
N TRP A 30 -1.22 22.80 -5.29
CA TRP A 30 -1.85 21.80 -6.14
C TRP A 30 -1.91 22.25 -7.60
N ARG A 31 -2.43 23.47 -7.83
CA ARG A 31 -2.61 24.01 -9.18
C ARG A 31 -1.30 24.14 -9.93
N TYR A 32 -0.32 24.72 -9.28
CA TYR A 32 1.00 24.89 -9.85
C TYR A 32 1.62 23.55 -10.26
N VAL A 33 1.61 22.56 -9.35
CA VAL A 33 2.23 21.24 -9.62
C VAL A 33 1.46 20.47 -10.69
N MET A 34 0.11 20.47 -10.63
CA MET A 34 -0.71 19.81 -11.65
C MET A 34 -0.49 20.38 -13.03
N ARG A 35 -0.51 21.71 -13.18
CA ARG A 35 -0.29 22.36 -14.49
C ARG A 35 1.12 22.07 -15.00
N LEU A 36 2.12 22.06 -14.12
CA LEU A 36 3.52 21.79 -14.47
C LEU A 36 3.72 20.32 -14.91
N ASN A 37 3.13 19.38 -14.18
CA ASN A 37 3.11 17.96 -14.56
C ASN A 37 2.43 17.78 -15.92
N LEU A 38 1.22 18.32 -16.12
CA LEU A 38 0.47 18.14 -17.36
C LEU A 38 1.15 18.72 -18.59
N ASN A 39 1.83 19.86 -18.45
CA ASN A 39 2.62 20.44 -19.52
C ASN A 39 3.73 19.48 -20.01
N THR A 40 4.30 18.68 -19.11
CA THR A 40 5.30 17.66 -19.43
C THR A 40 4.65 16.38 -19.96
N LEU A 41 3.64 15.88 -19.25
CA LEU A 41 3.07 14.54 -19.45
C LEU A 41 2.21 14.41 -20.70
N GLN A 42 1.66 15.51 -21.23
CA GLN A 42 0.85 15.50 -22.47
C GLN A 42 1.57 14.87 -23.69
N HIS A 43 2.90 14.75 -23.65
CA HIS A 43 3.70 14.17 -24.73
C HIS A 43 4.40 12.86 -24.36
N THR A 44 4.50 12.53 -23.07
CA THR A 44 5.32 11.41 -22.57
C THR A 44 4.54 10.37 -21.78
N ALA A 45 3.36 10.71 -21.24
CA ALA A 45 2.53 9.78 -20.53
C ALA A 45 1.79 8.84 -21.49
N HIS A 46 1.53 7.63 -21.02
CA HIS A 46 0.68 6.67 -21.73
C HIS A 46 -0.75 7.23 -21.89
N PRO A 47 -1.43 7.05 -23.03
CA PRO A 47 -2.75 7.66 -23.29
C PRO A 47 -3.81 7.38 -22.22
N ALA A 48 -3.78 6.18 -21.63
CA ALA A 48 -4.67 5.79 -20.53
C ALA A 48 -4.65 6.78 -19.35
N TYR A 49 -3.49 7.39 -19.07
CA TYR A 49 -3.37 8.39 -18.00
C TYR A 49 -4.09 9.68 -18.36
N LEU A 50 -3.84 10.22 -19.56
CA LEU A 50 -4.40 11.50 -20.00
C LEU A 50 -5.93 11.43 -20.18
N GLU A 51 -6.41 10.35 -20.80
CA GLU A 51 -7.84 10.07 -20.93
C GLU A 51 -8.48 9.84 -19.56
N GLY A 52 -7.79 9.10 -18.70
CA GLY A 52 -8.22 8.81 -17.34
C GLY A 52 -8.34 10.05 -16.46
N LEU A 53 -7.41 11.00 -16.59
CA LEU A 53 -7.43 12.25 -15.83
C LEU A 53 -8.64 13.12 -16.22
N ALA A 54 -8.93 13.22 -17.52
CA ALA A 54 -10.12 13.89 -18.01
C ALA A 54 -11.41 13.23 -17.49
N ALA A 55 -11.38 11.91 -17.29
CA ALA A 55 -12.53 11.15 -16.81
C ALA A 55 -12.65 11.11 -15.28
N SER A 56 -11.57 11.22 -14.51
CA SER A 56 -11.58 11.06 -13.03
C SER A 56 -12.19 12.25 -12.28
N GLY A 57 -12.49 13.35 -12.99
CA GLY A 57 -13.00 14.60 -12.41
C GLY A 57 -11.97 15.38 -11.59
N ILE A 58 -10.71 14.98 -11.71
CA ILE A 58 -9.59 15.68 -11.08
C ILE A 58 -9.26 16.91 -11.91
N SER A 59 -9.32 18.08 -11.27
CA SER A 59 -9.04 19.35 -11.92
C SER A 59 -7.67 19.86 -11.50
N PRO A 60 -6.88 20.46 -12.40
CA PRO A 60 -5.71 21.22 -12.01
C PRO A 60 -6.07 22.41 -11.09
N GLU A 61 -7.30 22.90 -11.08
CA GLU A 61 -7.63 24.16 -10.42
C GLU A 61 -7.92 24.04 -8.91
N ARG A 62 -8.09 22.84 -8.38
CA ARG A 62 -8.32 22.61 -6.93
C ARG A 62 -7.99 21.18 -6.54
N ILE A 63 -7.51 21.02 -5.31
CA ILE A 63 -7.40 19.73 -4.62
C ILE A 63 -8.76 19.01 -4.71
N PRO A 64 -8.78 17.71 -5.09
CA PRO A 64 -10.02 16.97 -5.25
C PRO A 64 -10.65 16.59 -3.90
N ASP A 65 -11.98 16.57 -3.85
CA ASP A 65 -12.72 15.92 -2.77
C ASP A 65 -12.71 14.40 -3.02
N VAL A 66 -12.23 13.62 -2.06
CA VAL A 66 -12.10 12.16 -2.17
C VAL A 66 -13.47 11.51 -2.43
N ARG A 67 -14.56 12.08 -1.92
CA ARG A 67 -15.92 11.58 -2.16
C ARG A 67 -16.35 11.82 -3.61
N GLU A 68 -15.99 12.96 -4.19
CA GLU A 68 -16.22 13.23 -5.62
C GLU A 68 -15.38 12.30 -6.51
N MET A 69 -14.13 12.00 -6.11
CA MET A 69 -13.28 11.03 -6.82
C MET A 69 -13.92 9.64 -6.85
N THR A 70 -14.45 9.15 -5.72
CA THR A 70 -15.19 7.87 -5.67
C THR A 70 -16.32 7.84 -6.70
N ALA A 71 -17.11 8.91 -6.81
CA ALA A 71 -18.22 8.96 -7.75
C ALA A 71 -17.74 8.81 -9.20
N ASN A 72 -16.60 9.43 -9.56
CA ASN A 72 -16.06 9.37 -10.91
C ASN A 72 -15.38 8.03 -11.23
N LEU A 73 -14.57 7.52 -10.30
CA LEU A 73 -13.82 6.26 -10.44
C LEU A 73 -14.72 5.02 -10.39
N SER A 74 -15.92 5.13 -9.81
CA SER A 74 -16.87 4.02 -9.76
C SER A 74 -17.23 3.47 -11.14
N ARG A 75 -17.11 4.29 -12.20
CA ARG A 75 -17.29 3.88 -13.61
C ARG A 75 -16.22 2.89 -14.08
N GLY A 76 -15.01 2.96 -13.52
CA GLY A 76 -13.92 1.99 -13.72
C GLY A 76 -13.93 0.83 -12.73
N GLY A 77 -14.96 0.73 -11.86
CA GLY A 77 -15.04 -0.30 -10.83
C GLY A 77 -14.13 -0.04 -9.62
N TRP A 78 -13.77 1.23 -9.38
CA TRP A 78 -12.92 1.65 -8.27
C TRP A 78 -13.61 2.67 -7.37
N GLY A 79 -13.39 2.57 -6.07
CA GLY A 79 -13.71 3.60 -5.08
C GLY A 79 -12.43 4.22 -4.52
N THR A 80 -12.58 5.23 -3.68
CA THR A 80 -11.48 5.82 -2.92
C THR A 80 -11.79 5.77 -1.43
N VAL A 81 -10.74 5.74 -0.62
CA VAL A 81 -10.82 5.81 0.82
C VAL A 81 -9.76 6.77 1.33
N ALA A 82 -10.14 7.75 2.12
CA ALA A 82 -9.17 8.65 2.74
C ALA A 82 -8.46 7.92 3.88
N VAL A 83 -7.14 8.09 3.96
CA VAL A 83 -6.29 7.50 5.00
C VAL A 83 -5.40 8.58 5.60
N ASP A 84 -4.98 8.36 6.84
CA ASP A 84 -4.07 9.24 7.55
C ASP A 84 -2.63 8.68 7.49
N GLY A 85 -1.77 9.39 6.77
CA GLY A 85 -0.37 9.04 6.58
C GLY A 85 -0.12 7.59 6.10
N LEU A 86 0.85 6.93 6.74
CA LEU A 86 1.34 5.61 6.34
C LEU A 86 0.52 4.48 7.00
N ILE A 87 -0.15 3.67 6.17
CA ILE A 87 -0.84 2.44 6.58
C ILE A 87 0.03 1.19 6.37
N PRO A 88 -0.21 0.08 7.10
CA PRO A 88 0.51 -1.17 6.86
C PRO A 88 0.33 -1.67 5.43
N GLY A 89 1.40 -2.20 4.82
CA GLY A 89 1.36 -2.68 3.43
C GLY A 89 0.27 -3.71 3.15
N VAL A 90 0.01 -4.62 4.11
CA VAL A 90 -1.09 -5.59 4.00
C VAL A 90 -2.46 -4.91 3.88
N ALA A 91 -2.71 -3.86 4.66
CA ALA A 91 -3.97 -3.11 4.60
C ALA A 91 -4.07 -2.30 3.29
N PHE A 92 -2.96 -1.72 2.83
CA PHE A 92 -2.88 -1.01 1.56
C PHE A 92 -3.25 -1.93 0.38
N PHE A 93 -2.66 -3.13 0.32
CA PHE A 93 -2.97 -4.10 -0.73
C PHE A 93 -4.40 -4.64 -0.59
N ASP A 94 -4.88 -4.89 0.63
CA ASP A 94 -6.25 -5.35 0.88
C ASP A 94 -7.30 -4.33 0.40
N PHE A 95 -7.10 -3.04 0.66
CA PHE A 95 -7.92 -1.98 0.06
C PHE A 95 -7.96 -2.09 -1.48
N GLN A 96 -6.81 -2.22 -2.13
CA GLN A 96 -6.74 -2.34 -3.58
C GLN A 96 -7.40 -3.62 -4.10
N GLY A 97 -7.28 -4.74 -3.39
CA GLY A 97 -7.97 -5.99 -3.70
C GLY A 97 -9.49 -5.84 -3.70
N HIS A 98 -10.01 -4.97 -2.83
CA HIS A 98 -11.41 -4.56 -2.80
C HIS A 98 -11.78 -3.47 -3.83
N GLY A 99 -10.86 -3.06 -4.70
CA GLY A 99 -11.07 -1.97 -5.65
C GLY A 99 -11.21 -0.61 -4.96
N LEU A 100 -10.57 -0.41 -3.81
CA LEU A 100 -10.52 0.85 -3.08
C LEU A 100 -9.11 1.41 -3.18
N LEU A 101 -8.98 2.64 -3.66
CA LEU A 101 -7.70 3.35 -3.67
C LEU A 101 -7.53 4.15 -2.37
N PRO A 102 -6.55 3.83 -1.51
CA PRO A 102 -6.20 4.66 -0.36
C PRO A 102 -5.64 6.01 -0.83
N ILE A 103 -6.17 7.11 -0.30
CA ILE A 103 -5.74 8.47 -0.62
C ILE A 103 -5.26 9.13 0.67
N ALA A 104 -3.95 9.36 0.76
CA ALA A 104 -3.40 10.28 1.75
C ALA A 104 -3.97 11.68 1.50
N THR A 105 -4.43 12.35 2.56
CA THR A 105 -5.14 13.63 2.42
C THR A 105 -4.24 14.85 2.58
N ASP A 106 -3.03 14.70 3.11
CA ASP A 106 -2.07 15.79 3.20
C ASP A 106 -1.62 16.28 1.82
N ILE A 107 -1.20 17.54 1.74
CA ILE A 107 -0.63 18.15 0.54
C ILE A 107 0.74 18.72 0.89
N ARG A 108 1.72 18.51 -0.01
CA ARG A 108 3.07 19.07 0.17
C ARG A 108 3.05 20.60 0.32
N LYS A 109 4.02 21.12 1.07
CA LYS A 109 4.19 22.56 1.31
C LYS A 109 4.84 23.26 0.10
N VAL A 110 4.62 24.57 -0.01
CA VAL A 110 5.21 25.41 -1.08
C VAL A 110 6.75 25.33 -1.15
N ASP A 111 7.41 25.11 -0.02
CA ASP A 111 8.87 24.98 0.05
C ASP A 111 9.38 23.59 -0.36
N ASN A 112 8.49 22.58 -0.42
CA ASN A 112 8.81 21.18 -0.70
C ASN A 112 8.12 20.68 -1.98
N ILE A 113 7.97 21.53 -3.00
CA ILE A 113 7.25 21.17 -4.23
C ILE A 113 7.95 20.06 -5.03
N LEU A 114 9.28 20.16 -5.15
CA LEU A 114 10.09 19.25 -5.98
C LEU A 114 10.24 17.84 -5.37
N TYR A 115 10.10 17.70 -4.05
CA TYR A 115 10.29 16.44 -3.35
C TYR A 115 9.45 16.38 -2.07
N THR A 116 8.73 15.28 -1.88
CA THR A 116 8.07 14.92 -0.62
C THR A 116 8.57 13.54 -0.17
N PRO A 117 8.95 13.37 1.12
CA PRO A 117 9.42 12.09 1.63
C PRO A 117 8.29 11.06 1.83
N ALA A 118 7.03 11.49 1.83
CA ALA A 118 5.85 10.64 1.98
C ALA A 118 4.83 10.92 0.87
N PRO A 119 4.03 9.91 0.47
CA PRO A 119 2.90 10.11 -0.45
C PRO A 119 1.91 11.15 0.10
N ASP A 120 1.55 12.10 -0.76
CA ASP A 120 0.56 13.15 -0.49
C ASP A 120 -0.64 12.98 -1.44
N ILE A 121 -1.70 13.78 -1.27
CA ILE A 121 -2.89 13.71 -2.11
C ILE A 121 -2.57 13.92 -3.59
N LEU A 122 -1.50 14.65 -3.91
CA LEU A 122 -1.05 14.81 -5.28
C LEU A 122 -0.51 13.49 -5.85
N HIS A 123 0.32 12.78 -5.10
CA HIS A 123 0.81 11.46 -5.51
C HIS A 123 -0.35 10.48 -5.76
N GLU A 124 -1.27 10.38 -4.80
CA GLU A 124 -2.36 9.41 -4.86
C GLU A 124 -3.42 9.78 -5.90
N ALA A 125 -3.91 11.02 -5.85
CA ALA A 125 -4.98 11.46 -6.73
C ALA A 125 -4.47 11.75 -8.15
N ALA A 126 -3.31 12.39 -8.33
CA ALA A 126 -2.83 12.73 -9.66
C ALA A 126 -1.94 11.65 -10.29
N GLY A 127 -1.30 10.78 -9.49
CA GLY A 127 -0.49 9.67 -9.98
C GLY A 127 -1.33 8.42 -10.25
N HIS A 128 -1.91 7.83 -9.20
CA HIS A 128 -2.59 6.53 -9.28
C HIS A 128 -3.99 6.59 -9.90
N ALA A 129 -4.85 7.49 -9.40
CA ALA A 129 -6.27 7.46 -9.75
C ALA A 129 -6.59 7.56 -11.26
N PRO A 130 -5.91 8.38 -12.09
CA PRO A 130 -6.29 8.55 -13.49
C PRO A 130 -6.20 7.26 -14.30
N ILE A 131 -5.10 6.53 -14.19
CA ILE A 131 -4.84 5.34 -15.01
C ILE A 131 -5.77 4.17 -14.68
N LEU A 132 -6.37 4.15 -13.48
CA LEU A 132 -7.39 3.18 -13.07
C LEU A 132 -8.69 3.27 -13.89
N MET A 133 -8.85 4.29 -14.74
CA MET A 133 -9.94 4.34 -15.72
C MET A 133 -9.73 3.38 -16.90
N ASN A 134 -8.51 2.87 -17.09
CA ASN A 134 -8.24 1.81 -18.06
C ASN A 134 -8.60 0.43 -17.47
N PRO A 135 -9.52 -0.35 -18.08
CA PRO A 135 -9.98 -1.61 -17.51
C PRO A 135 -8.89 -2.66 -17.27
N THR A 136 -7.94 -2.80 -18.21
CA THR A 136 -6.85 -3.79 -18.08
C THR A 136 -5.94 -3.42 -16.91
N TYR A 137 -5.55 -2.15 -16.80
CA TYR A 137 -4.71 -1.69 -15.70
C TYR A 137 -5.44 -1.75 -14.35
N ALA A 138 -6.71 -1.38 -14.33
CA ALA A 138 -7.58 -1.48 -13.16
C ALA A 138 -7.69 -2.91 -12.63
N GLU A 139 -7.85 -3.90 -13.52
CA GLU A 139 -7.88 -5.31 -13.13
C GLU A 139 -6.50 -5.77 -12.62
N PHE A 140 -5.42 -5.37 -13.29
CA PHE A 140 -4.05 -5.64 -12.86
C PHE A 140 -3.78 -5.14 -11.44
N VAL A 141 -4.10 -3.88 -11.11
CA VAL A 141 -3.87 -3.31 -9.78
C VAL A 141 -4.77 -3.96 -8.72
N ARG A 142 -6.04 -4.28 -9.05
CA ARG A 142 -6.93 -4.99 -8.12
C ARG A 142 -6.36 -6.37 -7.78
N ARG A 143 -5.96 -7.10 -8.82
CA ARG A 143 -5.32 -8.41 -8.68
C ARG A 143 -4.02 -8.33 -7.89
N PHE A 144 -3.26 -7.25 -8.08
CA PHE A 144 -2.05 -6.97 -7.31
C PHE A 144 -2.35 -6.84 -5.82
N GLY A 145 -3.42 -6.10 -5.48
CA GLY A 145 -3.91 -5.97 -4.11
C GLY A 145 -4.33 -7.30 -3.49
N GLU A 146 -5.10 -8.12 -4.22
CA GLU A 146 -5.48 -9.46 -3.76
C GLU A 146 -4.26 -10.34 -3.43
N ILE A 147 -3.24 -10.33 -4.30
CA ILE A 147 -2.03 -11.11 -4.10
C ILE A 147 -1.19 -10.54 -2.94
N GLY A 148 -1.07 -9.22 -2.86
CA GLY A 148 -0.29 -8.53 -1.83
C GLY A 148 -0.86 -8.68 -0.42
N ALA A 149 -2.19 -8.76 -0.29
CA ALA A 149 -2.85 -9.03 0.98
C ALA A 149 -2.49 -10.44 1.53
N HIS A 150 -2.12 -11.38 0.65
CA HIS A 150 -1.75 -12.74 1.02
C HIS A 150 -0.23 -12.98 1.13
N ALA A 151 0.59 -11.93 1.03
CA ALA A 151 2.05 -12.06 1.05
C ALA A 151 2.58 -12.14 2.49
N PHE A 152 3.27 -13.23 2.83
CA PHE A 152 3.94 -13.32 4.13
C PHE A 152 5.11 -12.32 4.25
N ASN A 153 5.17 -11.66 5.40
CA ASN A 153 6.34 -10.92 5.86
C ASN A 153 7.12 -11.73 6.90
N HIS A 154 8.37 -11.37 7.15
CA HIS A 154 9.11 -11.89 8.30
C HIS A 154 8.75 -11.10 9.55
N LYS A 155 8.82 -11.75 10.72
CA LYS A 155 8.55 -11.10 12.01
C LYS A 155 9.33 -9.78 12.22
N ALA A 156 10.61 -9.75 11.87
CA ALA A 156 11.45 -8.56 12.02
C ALA A 156 11.00 -7.37 11.15
N GLU A 157 10.33 -7.62 10.02
CA GLU A 157 9.85 -6.56 9.11
C GLU A 157 8.68 -5.78 9.71
N HIS A 158 7.88 -6.43 10.55
CA HIS A 158 6.82 -5.76 11.32
C HIS A 158 7.39 -4.72 12.29
N ASP A 159 8.48 -5.06 12.96
CA ASP A 159 9.14 -4.15 13.89
C ASP A 159 9.76 -2.97 13.14
N VAL A 160 10.31 -3.20 11.93
CA VAL A 160 10.79 -2.12 11.05
C VAL A 160 9.65 -1.17 10.68
N PHE A 161 8.47 -1.70 10.31
CA PHE A 161 7.32 -0.87 9.98
C PHE A 161 6.88 0.01 11.16
N LYS A 162 6.80 -0.56 12.38
CA LYS A 162 6.47 0.21 13.59
C LYS A 162 7.49 1.31 13.86
N ALA A 163 8.77 1.01 13.71
CA ALA A 163 9.84 1.99 13.88
C ALA A 163 9.77 3.11 12.83
N LEU A 164 9.48 2.78 11.57
CA LEU A 164 9.30 3.75 10.49
C LEU A 164 8.08 4.65 10.73
N LYS A 165 6.94 4.07 11.13
CA LYS A 165 5.74 4.83 11.48
C LYS A 165 6.01 5.79 12.63
N LYS A 166 6.73 5.35 13.68
CA LYS A 166 7.16 6.21 14.78
C LYS A 166 8.03 7.36 14.29
N LEU A 167 9.03 7.09 13.45
CA LEU A 167 9.90 8.13 12.89
C LEU A 167 9.10 9.18 12.10
N THR A 168 8.13 8.74 11.30
CA THR A 168 7.28 9.64 10.51
C THR A 168 6.45 10.55 11.41
N ILE A 169 5.81 9.99 12.44
CA ILE A 169 5.04 10.76 13.44
C ILE A 169 5.93 11.79 14.15
N VAL A 170 7.14 11.41 14.56
CA VAL A 170 8.08 12.29 15.25
C VAL A 170 8.60 13.40 14.31
N LYS A 171 8.85 13.11 13.03
CA LYS A 171 9.31 14.13 12.06
C LYS A 171 8.24 15.17 11.72
N GLU A 172 6.98 14.78 11.69
CA GLU A 172 5.87 15.68 11.37
C GLU A 172 5.29 16.41 12.60
N SER A 173 5.58 15.93 13.80
CA SER A 173 5.10 16.56 15.04
C SER A 173 5.74 17.92 15.29
N PRO A 174 4.96 19.00 15.47
CA PRO A 174 5.49 20.33 15.82
C PRO A 174 6.07 20.39 17.24
N PHE A 175 5.84 19.35 18.05
CA PHE A 175 6.30 19.23 19.43
C PHE A 175 7.58 18.40 19.57
N SER A 176 8.02 17.74 18.50
CA SER A 176 9.18 16.87 18.54
C SER A 176 10.48 17.67 18.48
N THR A 177 11.46 17.25 19.29
CA THR A 177 12.79 17.85 19.32
C THR A 177 13.72 17.17 18.30
N PRO A 178 14.85 17.81 17.92
CA PRO A 178 15.88 17.14 17.10
C PRO A 178 16.39 15.83 17.73
N GLU A 179 16.45 15.75 19.06
CA GLU A 179 16.86 14.54 19.79
C GLU A 179 15.82 13.41 19.63
N ASP A 180 14.52 13.73 19.67
CA ASP A 180 13.46 12.73 19.44
C ASP A 180 13.56 12.12 18.03
N ILE A 181 13.86 12.96 17.02
CA ILE A 181 14.06 12.53 15.64
C ILE A 181 15.28 11.62 15.54
N GLU A 182 16.43 12.04 16.10
CA GLU A 182 17.65 11.23 16.10
C GLU A 182 17.45 9.87 16.76
N GLN A 183 16.77 9.82 17.91
CA GLN A 183 16.45 8.56 18.60
C GLN A 183 15.54 7.64 17.76
N ALA A 184 14.56 8.22 17.05
CA ALA A 184 13.71 7.45 16.16
C ALA A 184 14.47 6.92 14.92
N GLU A 185 15.43 7.69 14.40
CA GLU A 185 16.30 7.27 13.29
C GLU A 185 17.24 6.12 13.71
N ILE A 186 17.84 6.22 14.90
CA ILE A 186 18.68 5.14 15.47
C ILE A 186 17.85 3.87 15.63
N GLY A 187 16.67 3.97 16.25
CA GLY A 187 15.80 2.81 16.47
C GLY A 187 15.36 2.14 15.15
N LEU A 188 15.08 2.93 14.10
CA LEU A 188 14.79 2.39 12.77
C LEU A 188 16.02 1.68 12.16
N ALA A 189 17.20 2.29 12.27
CA ALA A 189 18.44 1.72 11.74
C ALA A 189 18.78 0.39 12.41
N GLU A 190 18.68 0.31 13.74
CA GLU A 190 18.88 -0.92 14.51
C GLU A 190 17.90 -2.01 14.10
N THR A 191 16.60 -1.69 14.04
CA THR A 191 15.57 -2.68 13.71
C THR A 191 15.76 -3.27 12.31
N ARG A 192 16.23 -2.46 11.34
CA ARG A 192 16.54 -2.93 9.98
C ARG A 192 17.66 -3.98 9.95
N THR A 193 18.59 -3.98 10.91
CA THR A 193 19.67 -4.98 10.95
C THR A 193 19.17 -6.38 11.27
N HIS A 194 17.97 -6.51 11.86
CA HIS A 194 17.36 -7.78 12.21
C HIS A 194 16.60 -8.44 11.05
N VAL A 195 16.36 -7.73 9.95
CA VAL A 195 15.71 -8.30 8.76
C VAL A 195 16.73 -9.15 8.00
N THR A 196 16.45 -10.45 7.88
CA THR A 196 17.24 -11.40 7.09
C THR A 196 16.41 -12.00 5.98
N GLY A 197 17.05 -12.38 4.87
CA GLY A 197 16.36 -12.94 3.70
C GLY A 197 15.51 -11.92 2.95
N ILE A 198 14.60 -12.43 2.12
CA ILE A 198 13.60 -11.66 1.39
C ILE A 198 12.27 -12.39 1.57
N SER A 199 11.27 -11.70 2.12
CA SER A 199 9.91 -12.22 2.29
C SER A 199 9.06 -12.05 1.02
N GLU A 200 7.92 -12.75 0.93
CA GLU A 200 6.97 -12.54 -0.17
C GLU A 200 6.47 -11.09 -0.21
N ALA A 201 6.28 -10.48 0.97
CA ALA A 201 5.90 -9.08 1.10
C ALA A 201 6.96 -8.13 0.51
N ASN A 202 8.25 -8.45 0.66
CA ASN A 202 9.34 -7.69 0.02
C ASN A 202 9.38 -7.90 -1.50
N GLU A 203 9.20 -9.14 -1.95
CA GLU A 203 9.17 -9.48 -3.38
C GLU A 203 8.05 -8.73 -4.09
N ILE A 204 6.83 -8.80 -3.55
CA ILE A 204 5.69 -8.11 -4.15
C ILE A 204 5.81 -6.58 -4.06
N SER A 205 6.40 -6.05 -2.98
CA SER A 205 6.69 -4.61 -2.87
C SER A 205 7.69 -4.15 -3.93
N ARG A 206 8.72 -4.93 -4.25
CA ARG A 206 9.64 -4.62 -5.36
C ARG A 206 8.94 -4.67 -6.70
N LEU A 207 8.09 -5.68 -6.92
CA LEU A 207 7.32 -5.77 -8.15
C LEU A 207 6.40 -4.55 -8.29
N PHE A 208 5.74 -4.10 -7.22
CA PHE A 208 4.89 -2.91 -7.20
C PHE A 208 5.70 -1.66 -7.54
N TRP A 209 6.87 -1.51 -6.91
CA TRP A 209 7.77 -0.38 -7.15
C TRP A 209 8.20 -0.27 -8.61
N TRP A 210 8.63 -1.37 -9.21
CA TRP A 210 9.13 -1.38 -10.59
C TRP A 210 8.02 -1.42 -11.66
N THR A 211 6.76 -1.44 -11.25
CA THR A 211 5.60 -1.44 -12.15
C THR A 211 4.66 -0.29 -11.84
N VAL A 212 3.81 -0.42 -10.83
CA VAL A 212 2.79 0.56 -10.46
C VAL A 212 3.38 1.92 -10.10
N GLU A 213 4.53 1.98 -9.42
CA GLU A 213 5.17 3.24 -9.02
C GLU A 213 6.09 3.84 -10.10
N PHE A 214 7.04 3.04 -10.60
CA PHE A 214 8.13 3.49 -11.46
C PHE A 214 8.24 2.66 -12.75
N GLY A 215 7.10 2.28 -13.32
CA GLY A 215 7.03 1.56 -14.58
C GLY A 215 6.98 2.45 -15.82
N LEU A 216 7.60 1.97 -16.89
CA LEU A 216 7.53 2.49 -18.25
C LEU A 216 6.89 1.45 -19.19
N ILE A 217 6.27 1.88 -20.29
CA ILE A 217 5.57 1.00 -21.23
C ILE A 217 5.87 1.36 -22.69
N GLY A 218 5.92 0.36 -23.57
CA GLY A 218 6.06 0.53 -25.00
C GLY A 218 7.46 0.17 -25.51
N ASP A 219 7.98 0.97 -26.45
CA ASP A 219 9.29 0.75 -27.06
C ASP A 219 10.41 1.05 -26.05
N LEU A 220 11.49 0.27 -26.06
CA LEU A 220 12.61 0.46 -25.13
C LEU A 220 13.38 1.77 -25.41
N ASP A 221 13.45 2.18 -26.67
CA ASP A 221 14.17 3.37 -27.12
C ASP A 221 13.28 4.63 -27.03
N ASP A 222 11.96 4.47 -27.03
CA ASP A 222 10.98 5.57 -26.86
C ASP A 222 9.79 5.14 -25.95
N PRO A 223 10.05 4.92 -24.65
CA PRO A 223 9.02 4.44 -23.74
C PRO A 223 8.11 5.57 -23.24
N GLN A 224 6.88 5.19 -22.93
CA GLN A 224 5.89 6.05 -22.30
C GLN A 224 5.82 5.83 -20.78
N ILE A 225 5.39 6.86 -20.06
CA ILE A 225 5.29 6.84 -18.59
C ILE A 225 3.91 6.34 -18.17
N TYR A 226 3.85 5.38 -17.25
CA TYR A 226 2.59 4.95 -16.61
C TYR A 226 2.68 4.81 -15.09
N GLY A 227 3.89 4.70 -14.52
CA GLY A 227 4.08 4.58 -13.07
C GLY A 227 3.66 5.84 -12.30
N ALA A 228 2.93 5.68 -11.21
CA ALA A 228 2.36 6.79 -10.44
C ALA A 228 3.41 7.73 -9.82
N GLY A 229 4.53 7.19 -9.32
CA GLY A 229 5.68 7.96 -8.84
C GLY A 229 6.29 8.85 -9.93
N LEU A 230 6.32 8.37 -11.17
CA LEU A 230 6.77 9.16 -12.32
C LEU A 230 5.72 10.20 -12.73
N LEU A 231 4.43 9.82 -12.76
CA LEU A 231 3.32 10.70 -13.15
C LEU A 231 3.05 11.85 -12.15
N SER A 232 3.41 11.67 -10.89
CA SER A 232 3.20 12.68 -9.84
C SER A 232 4.43 13.55 -9.53
N SER A 233 5.59 13.23 -10.12
CA SER A 233 6.84 13.97 -9.91
C SER A 233 7.30 14.70 -11.17
N VAL A 234 7.35 16.03 -11.11
CA VAL A 234 7.85 16.86 -12.22
C VAL A 234 9.32 16.56 -12.54
N GLY A 235 10.13 16.36 -11.50
CA GLY A 235 11.55 16.06 -11.67
C GLY A 235 11.74 14.69 -12.30
N GLU A 236 11.05 13.69 -11.76
CA GLU A 236 11.24 12.29 -12.14
C GLU A 236 10.68 11.98 -13.52
N SER A 237 9.50 12.51 -13.88
CA SER A 237 8.88 12.33 -15.20
C SER A 237 9.79 12.76 -16.36
N ARG A 238 10.65 13.77 -16.15
CA ARG A 238 11.60 14.22 -17.16
C ARG A 238 12.90 13.45 -17.11
N HIS A 239 13.41 13.20 -15.90
CA HIS A 239 14.67 12.51 -15.69
C HIS A 239 14.63 11.07 -16.22
N CYS A 240 13.52 10.36 -15.99
CA CYS A 240 13.35 8.95 -16.33
C CYS A 240 13.54 8.62 -17.82
N LEU A 241 13.21 9.56 -18.71
CA LEU A 241 13.35 9.39 -20.17
C LEU A 241 14.73 9.79 -20.71
N THR A 242 15.63 10.34 -19.89
CA THR A 242 16.99 10.70 -20.31
C THR A 242 17.95 9.50 -20.30
N ASP A 243 19.09 9.61 -20.98
CA ASP A 243 20.16 8.59 -20.99
C ASP A 243 20.82 8.38 -19.62
N ALA A 244 20.56 9.25 -18.64
CA ALA A 244 21.04 9.09 -17.27
C ALA A 244 20.35 7.92 -16.54
N VAL A 245 19.16 7.53 -16.99
CA VAL A 245 18.37 6.44 -16.40
C VAL A 245 18.39 5.23 -17.32
N LYS A 246 18.93 4.13 -16.79
CA LYS A 246 19.09 2.89 -17.55
C LYS A 246 17.74 2.18 -17.71
N LYS A 247 17.32 1.97 -18.95
CA LYS A 247 16.04 1.31 -19.27
C LYS A 247 16.27 -0.17 -19.57
N HIS A 248 15.38 -1.00 -19.04
CA HIS A 248 15.45 -2.45 -19.17
C HIS A 248 14.14 -3.00 -19.70
N PRO A 249 14.14 -3.97 -20.62
CA PRO A 249 12.94 -4.76 -20.86
C PRO A 249 12.45 -5.37 -19.56
N PHE A 250 11.15 -5.30 -19.32
CA PHE A 250 10.54 -5.86 -18.12
C PHE A 250 10.76 -7.38 -18.06
N SER A 251 11.10 -7.86 -16.86
CA SER A 251 11.24 -9.27 -16.54
C SER A 251 10.91 -9.45 -15.06
N LEU A 252 10.00 -10.38 -14.75
CA LEU A 252 9.61 -10.68 -13.38
C LEU A 252 10.84 -10.98 -12.50
N ALA A 253 11.68 -11.93 -12.93
CA ALA A 253 12.87 -12.33 -12.19
C ALA A 253 13.81 -11.16 -11.87
N LYS A 254 13.97 -10.23 -12.82
CA LYS A 254 14.84 -9.08 -12.62
C LYS A 254 14.20 -8.03 -11.72
N ALA A 255 12.91 -7.74 -11.88
CA ALA A 255 12.18 -6.80 -11.03
C ALA A 255 12.19 -7.26 -9.55
N LEU A 256 12.01 -8.56 -9.30
CA LEU A 256 12.08 -9.14 -7.94
C LEU A 256 13.49 -9.06 -7.34
N ALA A 257 14.54 -9.18 -8.17
CA ALA A 257 15.93 -9.13 -7.72
C ALA A 257 16.45 -7.70 -7.49
N THR A 258 15.90 -6.69 -8.17
CA THR A 258 16.37 -5.30 -8.08
C THR A 258 15.83 -4.61 -6.83
N LYS A 259 16.75 -4.18 -5.94
CA LYS A 259 16.42 -3.34 -4.77
C LYS A 259 16.20 -1.89 -5.21
N HIS A 260 15.25 -1.22 -4.57
CA HIS A 260 14.98 0.20 -4.81
C HIS A 260 15.43 1.08 -3.62
N ASP A 261 15.67 2.35 -3.90
CA ASP A 261 15.94 3.40 -2.92
C ASP A 261 14.82 4.44 -3.00
N VAL A 262 14.14 4.66 -1.88
CA VAL A 262 13.02 5.61 -1.75
C VAL A 262 13.49 7.05 -1.51
N THR A 263 14.78 7.27 -1.26
CA THR A 263 15.34 8.57 -0.85
C THR A 263 15.97 9.36 -1.99
N SER A 264 16.07 8.76 -3.18
CA SER A 264 16.72 9.39 -4.33
C SER A 264 16.02 9.05 -5.64
N MET A 265 16.35 9.81 -6.69
CA MET A 265 15.85 9.58 -8.05
C MET A 265 16.30 8.21 -8.58
N GLN A 266 15.43 7.55 -9.35
CA GLN A 266 15.66 6.19 -9.83
C GLN A 266 16.69 6.19 -10.97
N LYS A 267 17.71 5.32 -10.83
CA LYS A 267 18.83 5.22 -11.78
C LYS A 267 18.60 4.15 -12.87
N GLU A 268 17.66 3.26 -12.64
CA GLU A 268 17.24 2.24 -13.60
C GLU A 268 15.73 2.05 -13.52
N LEU A 269 15.11 1.69 -14.64
CA LEU A 269 13.67 1.48 -14.76
C LEU A 269 13.38 0.31 -15.73
N PHE A 270 12.16 -0.22 -15.63
CA PHE A 270 11.69 -1.32 -16.47
C PHE A 270 10.60 -0.86 -17.44
N VAL A 271 10.73 -1.30 -18.69
CA VAL A 271 9.80 -1.03 -19.79
C VAL A 271 9.03 -2.31 -20.10
N CYS A 272 7.73 -2.34 -19.81
CA CYS A 272 6.85 -3.43 -20.22
C CYS A 272 6.31 -3.20 -21.63
N GLU A 273 5.94 -4.28 -22.32
CA GLU A 273 5.36 -4.23 -23.67
C GLU A 273 3.87 -3.83 -23.62
N SER A 274 3.17 -4.24 -22.56
CA SER A 274 1.73 -4.06 -22.39
C SER A 274 1.31 -4.26 -20.93
N PHE A 275 0.09 -3.84 -20.58
CA PHE A 275 -0.48 -4.16 -19.25
C PHE A 275 -0.81 -5.65 -19.11
N GLU A 276 -1.11 -6.34 -20.20
CA GLU A 276 -1.29 -7.79 -20.24
C GLU A 276 -0.01 -8.53 -19.81
N GLN A 277 1.16 -8.06 -20.26
CA GLN A 277 2.45 -8.63 -19.80
C GLN A 277 2.60 -8.52 -18.27
N LEU A 278 2.20 -7.38 -17.69
CA LEU A 278 2.27 -7.18 -16.23
C LEU A 278 1.31 -8.10 -15.49
N ARG A 279 0.09 -8.27 -15.99
CA ARG A 279 -0.89 -9.22 -15.44
C ARG A 279 -0.36 -10.65 -15.49
N ASP A 280 0.17 -11.08 -16.63
CA ASP A 280 0.66 -12.45 -16.79
C ASP A 280 1.88 -12.71 -15.87
N ALA A 281 2.77 -11.74 -15.72
CA ALA A 281 3.88 -11.81 -14.77
C ALA A 281 3.43 -11.82 -13.31
N LEU A 282 2.36 -11.12 -12.98
CA LEU A 282 1.78 -11.13 -11.64
C LEU A 282 1.16 -12.50 -11.31
N GLU A 283 0.49 -13.15 -12.27
CA GLU A 283 0.02 -14.53 -12.09
C GLU A 283 1.17 -15.54 -11.97
N GLU A 284 2.25 -15.37 -12.75
CA GLU A 284 3.46 -16.17 -12.60
C GLU A 284 4.06 -16.02 -11.19
N PHE A 285 4.12 -14.79 -10.67
CA PHE A 285 4.56 -14.52 -9.31
C PHE A 285 3.65 -15.20 -8.27
N ALA A 286 2.33 -15.10 -8.43
CA ALA A 286 1.36 -15.74 -7.55
C ALA A 286 1.60 -17.27 -7.41
N GLN A 287 1.96 -17.96 -8.49
CA GLN A 287 2.27 -19.41 -8.45
C GLN A 287 3.45 -19.76 -7.54
N THR A 288 4.32 -18.79 -7.22
CA THR A 288 5.45 -18.97 -6.32
C THR A 288 5.08 -18.81 -4.85
N MET A 289 3.94 -18.17 -4.56
CA MET A 289 3.54 -17.77 -3.21
C MET A 289 2.83 -18.87 -2.43
N SER A 290 2.91 -18.74 -1.11
CA SER A 290 2.34 -19.69 -0.13
C SER A 290 0.84 -19.86 -0.25
N TYR A 291 0.11 -18.80 -0.61
CA TYR A 291 -1.35 -18.88 -0.73
C TYR A 291 -1.81 -19.69 -1.95
N VAL A 292 -0.94 -19.89 -2.96
CA VAL A 292 -1.21 -20.81 -4.09
C VAL A 292 -0.59 -22.18 -3.86
N ARG A 293 0.62 -22.24 -3.28
CA ARG A 293 1.37 -23.49 -3.12
C ARG A 293 0.94 -24.34 -1.94
N GLY A 294 0.56 -23.71 -0.82
CA GLY A 294 0.25 -24.39 0.44
C GLY A 294 1.38 -25.33 0.93
N GLY A 295 0.97 -26.46 1.52
CA GLY A 295 1.86 -27.51 2.02
C GLY A 295 2.94 -27.03 2.99
N ARG A 296 4.05 -27.77 3.04
CA ARG A 296 5.23 -27.43 3.85
C ARG A 296 5.80 -26.05 3.52
N HIS A 297 5.72 -25.63 2.25
CA HIS A 297 6.20 -24.32 1.83
C HIS A 297 5.47 -23.20 2.57
N GLY A 298 4.14 -23.25 2.58
CA GLY A 298 3.32 -22.29 3.31
C GLY A 298 3.49 -22.37 4.83
N LEU A 299 3.62 -23.58 5.38
CA LEU A 299 3.86 -23.78 6.83
C LEU A 299 5.12 -23.08 7.32
N ILE A 300 6.23 -23.23 6.60
CA ILE A 300 7.51 -22.61 6.96
C ILE A 300 7.34 -21.09 7.04
N LYS A 301 6.74 -20.47 6.00
CA LYS A 301 6.53 -19.01 5.98
C LYS A 301 5.57 -18.53 7.05
N ALA A 302 4.50 -19.28 7.32
CA ALA A 302 3.55 -18.94 8.37
C ALA A 302 4.23 -18.91 9.76
N VAL A 303 5.07 -19.91 10.06
CA VAL A 303 5.87 -19.96 11.30
C VAL A 303 6.91 -18.82 11.35
N GLU A 304 7.63 -18.57 10.26
CA GLU A 304 8.62 -17.48 10.16
C GLU A 304 8.00 -16.07 10.32
N SER A 305 6.74 -15.90 9.87
CA SER A 305 6.01 -14.65 10.03
C SER A 305 5.66 -14.35 11.49
N GLY A 306 5.37 -15.39 12.28
CA GLY A 306 4.88 -15.26 13.66
C GLY A 306 3.55 -14.52 13.78
N ASN A 307 2.77 -14.45 12.70
CA ASN A 307 1.51 -13.73 12.63
C ASN A 307 0.30 -14.68 12.57
N LEU A 308 -0.89 -14.12 12.82
CA LEU A 308 -2.14 -14.82 12.53
C LEU A 308 -2.10 -15.30 11.07
N SER A 309 -2.40 -16.57 10.86
CA SER A 309 -2.33 -17.23 9.56
C SER A 309 -3.52 -18.15 9.37
N THR A 310 -3.92 -18.34 8.12
CA THR A 310 -4.94 -19.29 7.72
C THR A 310 -4.31 -20.38 6.85
N LEU A 311 -4.56 -21.63 7.22
CA LEU A 311 -4.18 -22.81 6.45
C LEU A 311 -5.46 -23.44 5.92
N VAL A 312 -5.61 -23.52 4.60
CA VAL A 312 -6.76 -24.15 3.95
C VAL A 312 -6.40 -25.57 3.50
N PHE A 313 -7.25 -26.53 3.84
CA PHE A 313 -7.07 -27.94 3.54
C PHE A 313 -7.94 -28.38 2.36
N THR A 314 -7.59 -29.51 1.73
CA THR A 314 -8.34 -30.11 0.61
C THR A 314 -9.85 -30.36 0.86
N SER A 315 -10.27 -30.41 2.13
CA SER A 315 -11.68 -30.50 2.54
C SER A 315 -12.43 -29.16 2.45
N GLY A 316 -11.72 -28.04 2.33
CA GLY A 316 -12.24 -26.68 2.52
C GLY A 316 -12.22 -26.22 3.98
N LEU A 317 -11.73 -27.08 4.90
CA LEU A 317 -11.45 -26.68 6.28
C LEU A 317 -10.32 -25.64 6.29
N SER A 318 -10.46 -24.64 7.16
CA SER A 318 -9.47 -23.61 7.44
C SER A 318 -9.05 -23.71 8.90
N LEU A 319 -7.74 -23.79 9.17
CA LEU A 319 -7.17 -23.63 10.50
C LEU A 319 -6.63 -22.21 10.64
N VAL A 320 -7.16 -21.45 11.58
CA VAL A 320 -6.87 -20.02 11.78
C VAL A 320 -6.24 -19.81 13.14
N GLY A 321 -4.96 -19.40 13.17
CA GLY A 321 -4.22 -19.18 14.42
C GLY A 321 -2.80 -18.70 14.17
N VAL A 322 -1.95 -18.63 15.21
CA VAL A 322 -0.55 -18.21 15.09
C VAL A 322 0.38 -19.42 15.19
N PRO A 323 0.95 -19.91 14.08
CA PRO A 323 1.97 -20.97 14.11
C PRO A 323 3.24 -20.45 14.79
N ALA A 324 3.77 -21.19 15.76
CA ALA A 324 4.90 -20.74 16.58
C ALA A 324 6.14 -21.63 16.47
N ALA A 325 5.95 -22.93 16.24
CA ALA A 325 7.06 -23.86 16.07
C ALA A 325 6.68 -24.97 15.09
N GLN A 326 7.65 -25.38 14.28
CA GLN A 326 7.54 -26.51 13.36
C GLN A 326 8.71 -27.45 13.60
N GLU A 327 8.40 -28.75 13.64
CA GLU A 327 9.37 -29.83 13.65
C GLU A 327 9.04 -30.79 12.51
N THR A 328 10.03 -31.09 11.68
CA THR A 328 9.85 -31.95 10.51
C THR A 328 10.44 -33.34 10.77
N PHE A 329 9.64 -34.37 10.56
CA PHE A 329 10.00 -35.79 10.64
C PHE A 329 9.80 -36.40 9.26
N GLU A 330 10.85 -36.47 8.44
CA GLU A 330 10.78 -36.91 7.05
C GLU A 330 9.64 -36.22 6.25
N THR A 331 8.48 -36.87 6.12
CA THR A 331 7.34 -36.39 5.34
C THR A 331 6.27 -35.68 6.19
N LEU A 332 6.37 -35.78 7.52
CA LEU A 332 5.46 -35.17 8.48
C LEU A 332 6.00 -33.85 9.04
N ASP A 333 5.13 -32.87 9.18
CA ASP A 333 5.34 -31.65 9.94
C ASP A 333 4.45 -31.65 11.20
N LEU A 334 5.08 -31.54 12.37
CA LEU A 334 4.42 -31.22 13.64
C LEU A 334 4.50 -29.71 13.84
N VAL A 335 3.35 -29.04 13.81
CA VAL A 335 3.27 -27.59 13.99
C VAL A 335 2.47 -27.26 15.24
N ARG A 336 3.05 -26.44 16.11
CA ARG A 336 2.42 -25.91 17.32
C ARG A 336 1.96 -24.50 17.07
N PHE A 337 0.66 -24.28 17.24
CA PHE A 337 0.07 -22.95 17.29
C PHE A 337 0.08 -22.43 18.72
N THR A 338 0.08 -21.11 18.87
CA THR A 338 0.04 -20.45 20.19
C THR A 338 -1.15 -19.50 20.29
N GLY A 339 -1.70 -19.39 21.50
CA GLY A 339 -2.86 -18.54 21.76
C GLY A 339 -4.14 -19.07 21.08
N PRO A 340 -5.21 -18.26 21.08
CA PRO A 340 -6.50 -18.70 20.57
C PRO A 340 -6.44 -19.11 19.10
N THR A 341 -6.89 -20.33 18.80
CA THR A 341 -6.95 -20.90 17.44
C THR A 341 -8.38 -21.33 17.15
N ALA A 342 -8.79 -21.35 15.88
CA ALA A 342 -10.11 -21.84 15.49
C ALA A 342 -10.05 -22.63 14.19
N LEU A 343 -11.00 -23.54 14.00
CA LEU A 343 -11.26 -24.17 12.72
C LEU A 343 -12.57 -23.66 12.14
N ALA A 344 -12.55 -23.38 10.85
CA ALA A 344 -13.64 -22.78 10.11
C ALA A 344 -13.84 -23.49 8.78
N ALA A 345 -15.05 -23.40 8.24
CA ALA A 345 -15.35 -23.81 6.88
C ALA A 345 -16.45 -22.92 6.31
N ASN A 346 -16.41 -22.68 5.01
CA ASN A 346 -17.45 -21.91 4.32
C ASN A 346 -17.68 -20.50 4.93
N GLY A 347 -16.63 -19.88 5.46
CA GLY A 347 -16.67 -18.54 6.06
C GLY A 347 -17.15 -18.49 7.52
N GLU A 348 -17.45 -19.63 8.14
CA GLU A 348 -17.97 -19.70 9.50
C GLU A 348 -17.11 -20.62 10.40
N VAL A 349 -16.99 -20.26 11.68
CA VAL A 349 -16.32 -21.09 12.68
C VAL A 349 -17.14 -22.35 12.94
N LEU A 350 -16.50 -23.52 12.93
CA LEU A 350 -17.18 -24.79 13.19
C LEU A 350 -17.62 -24.88 14.67
N GLU A 351 -18.76 -25.52 14.90
CA GLU A 351 -19.27 -25.76 16.26
C GLU A 351 -18.27 -26.60 17.06
N GLY A 352 -17.89 -26.14 18.25
CA GLY A 352 -16.90 -26.81 19.10
C GLY A 352 -15.44 -26.63 18.66
N GLN A 353 -15.18 -25.78 17.66
CA GLN A 353 -13.84 -25.53 17.13
C GLN A 353 -13.46 -24.04 17.15
N SER A 354 -14.00 -23.26 18.09
CA SER A 354 -13.72 -21.83 18.20
C SER A 354 -12.50 -21.54 19.07
N GLN A 355 -12.16 -20.25 19.15
CA GLN A 355 -11.10 -19.72 20.01
C GLN A 355 -11.29 -20.03 21.50
N THR A 356 -12.53 -20.30 21.96
CA THR A 356 -12.78 -20.72 23.34
C THR A 356 -12.50 -22.20 23.58
N GLU A 357 -12.60 -23.03 22.55
CA GLU A 357 -12.28 -24.45 22.64
C GLU A 357 -10.78 -24.70 22.48
N HIS A 358 -10.07 -23.86 21.72
CA HIS A 358 -8.61 -23.91 21.57
C HIS A 358 -7.91 -22.64 22.05
N PRO A 359 -8.02 -22.27 23.35
CA PRO A 359 -7.53 -20.98 23.86
C PRO A 359 -6.00 -20.87 23.90
N ASN A 360 -5.30 -22.01 23.93
CA ASN A 360 -3.84 -22.08 24.11
C ASN A 360 -3.09 -22.46 22.82
N GLY A 361 -3.83 -22.78 21.75
CA GLY A 361 -3.27 -23.20 20.48
C GLY A 361 -3.80 -24.55 20.03
N PHE A 362 -3.42 -24.90 18.81
CA PHE A 362 -3.74 -26.16 18.14
C PHE A 362 -2.44 -26.93 17.83
N THR A 363 -2.49 -28.25 17.89
CA THR A 363 -1.37 -29.11 17.49
C THR A 363 -1.70 -29.76 16.15
N LEU A 364 -1.03 -29.31 15.11
CA LEU A 364 -1.20 -29.82 13.76
C LEU A 364 -0.15 -30.90 13.46
N LEU A 365 -0.60 -32.07 13.03
CA LEU A 365 0.23 -33.11 12.44
C LEU A 365 -0.14 -33.19 10.95
N HIS A 366 0.76 -32.76 10.07
CA HIS A 366 0.51 -32.68 8.63
C HIS A 366 1.50 -33.54 7.86
N GLY A 367 1.04 -34.59 7.19
CA GLY A 367 1.88 -35.50 6.41
C GLY A 367 1.05 -36.42 5.53
N GLU A 368 1.60 -36.79 4.36
CA GLU A 368 0.88 -37.58 3.36
C GLU A 368 0.52 -38.98 3.88
N GLU A 369 1.46 -39.66 4.55
CA GLU A 369 1.23 -41.00 5.10
C GLU A 369 0.20 -41.01 6.23
N LEU A 370 0.30 -40.06 7.16
CA LEU A 370 -0.69 -39.91 8.23
C LEU A 370 -2.08 -39.61 7.65
N ASN A 371 -2.17 -38.72 6.65
CA ASN A 371 -3.44 -38.42 5.98
C ASN A 371 -4.07 -39.69 5.37
N ALA A 372 -3.29 -40.51 4.67
CA ALA A 372 -3.78 -41.75 4.07
C ALA A 372 -4.32 -42.75 5.10
N VAL A 373 -3.75 -42.76 6.31
CA VAL A 373 -4.27 -43.54 7.45
C VAL A 373 -5.57 -42.94 7.97
N LEU A 374 -5.60 -41.62 8.23
CA LEU A 374 -6.78 -40.94 8.78
C LEU A 374 -8.00 -40.95 7.84
N GLU A 375 -7.78 -41.11 6.54
CA GLU A 375 -8.86 -41.31 5.55
C GLU A 375 -9.56 -42.67 5.70
N GLN A 376 -8.87 -43.68 6.26
CA GLN A 376 -9.33 -45.07 6.35
C GLN A 376 -9.82 -45.47 7.74
N VAL A 377 -9.39 -44.79 8.81
CA VAL A 377 -9.77 -45.16 10.18
C VAL A 377 -11.29 -45.14 10.41
N GLU A 378 -11.80 -45.94 11.33
CA GLU A 378 -13.20 -45.96 11.73
C GLU A 378 -13.39 -45.51 13.19
N VAL A 379 -14.59 -44.99 13.50
CA VAL A 379 -14.93 -44.64 14.88
C VAL A 379 -14.89 -45.89 15.76
N GLY A 380 -14.20 -45.80 16.89
CA GLY A 380 -13.99 -46.89 17.84
C GLY A 380 -12.66 -47.61 17.66
N GLU A 381 -11.94 -47.39 16.56
CA GLU A 381 -10.62 -47.96 16.35
C GLU A 381 -9.56 -47.29 17.25
N ARG A 382 -8.49 -48.03 17.51
CA ARG A 382 -7.29 -47.49 18.16
C ARG A 382 -6.27 -47.15 17.08
N LEU A 383 -5.93 -45.87 16.95
CA LEU A 383 -4.80 -45.43 16.15
C LEU A 383 -3.50 -45.76 16.90
N ASP A 384 -2.54 -46.35 16.19
CA ASP A 384 -1.15 -46.52 16.62
C ASP A 384 -0.28 -46.30 15.38
N TRP A 385 0.20 -45.06 15.24
CA TRP A 385 0.91 -44.59 14.05
C TRP A 385 2.30 -44.10 14.44
N VAL A 386 3.30 -44.39 13.59
CA VAL A 386 4.71 -44.08 13.85
C VAL A 386 5.35 -43.57 12.56
N GLU A 387 6.08 -42.45 12.67
CA GLU A 387 7.01 -41.98 11.63
C GLU A 387 8.31 -41.54 12.31
N VAL A 388 9.41 -42.17 11.91
CA VAL A 388 10.75 -41.95 12.47
C VAL A 388 10.77 -42.13 14.01
N THR A 389 10.87 -41.05 14.78
CA THR A 389 10.87 -41.06 16.26
C THR A 389 9.57 -40.55 16.87
N LEU A 390 8.60 -40.17 16.04
CA LEU A 390 7.29 -39.71 16.47
C LEU A 390 6.29 -40.87 16.47
N GLN A 391 5.66 -41.12 17.61
CA GLN A 391 4.57 -42.09 17.75
C GLN A 391 3.31 -41.41 18.26
N LEU A 392 2.20 -41.63 17.58
CA LEU A 392 0.87 -41.16 17.93
C LEU A 392 -0.04 -42.35 18.21
N THR A 393 -0.59 -42.42 19.43
CA THR A 393 -1.60 -43.43 19.77
C THR A 393 -2.84 -42.79 20.38
N GLY A 394 -4.02 -43.35 20.14
CA GLY A 394 -5.27 -42.85 20.72
C GLY A 394 -6.49 -43.63 20.21
N HIS A 395 -7.67 -43.35 20.77
CA HIS A 395 -8.93 -43.94 20.32
C HIS A 395 -9.70 -42.95 19.44
N VAL A 396 -10.13 -43.37 18.25
CA VAL A 396 -10.91 -42.54 17.32
C VAL A 396 -12.34 -42.41 17.86
N ALA A 397 -12.69 -41.24 18.39
CA ALA A 397 -13.98 -40.98 19.02
C ALA A 397 -15.02 -40.42 18.05
N ALA A 398 -14.59 -39.61 17.08
CA ALA A 398 -15.46 -39.05 16.05
C ALA A 398 -14.67 -38.73 14.77
N ILE A 399 -15.39 -38.64 13.65
CA ILE A 399 -14.87 -38.16 12.38
C ILE A 399 -15.85 -37.11 11.86
N GLU A 400 -15.37 -35.88 11.71
CA GLU A 400 -16.16 -34.77 11.19
C GLU A 400 -15.90 -34.59 9.69
N GLN A 401 -16.95 -34.18 8.98
CA GLN A 401 -16.88 -33.94 7.55
C GLN A 401 -17.09 -32.46 7.23
N VAL A 402 -16.29 -31.95 6.30
CA VAL A 402 -16.47 -30.63 5.69
C VAL A 402 -16.61 -30.84 4.19
N ASN A 403 -17.66 -30.26 3.61
CA ASN A 403 -17.94 -30.33 2.17
C ASN A 403 -17.91 -31.77 1.60
N GLY A 404 -18.44 -32.73 2.37
CA GLY A 404 -18.53 -34.14 1.99
C GLY A 404 -17.20 -34.91 2.05
N LYS A 405 -16.14 -34.32 2.63
CA LYS A 405 -14.83 -34.95 2.83
C LYS A 405 -14.53 -35.05 4.33
N ARG A 406 -13.87 -36.13 4.74
CA ARG A 406 -13.35 -36.26 6.12
C ARG A 406 -12.36 -35.12 6.37
N ALA A 407 -12.55 -34.39 7.45
CA ALA A 407 -11.80 -33.15 7.71
C ALA A 407 -11.13 -33.15 9.09
N ILE A 408 -11.76 -33.75 10.10
CA ILE A 408 -11.22 -33.84 11.45
C ILE A 408 -11.43 -35.26 11.98
N ALA A 409 -10.39 -35.88 12.53
CA ALA A 409 -10.50 -37.06 13.38
C ALA A 409 -10.29 -36.65 14.83
N VAL A 410 -11.29 -36.85 15.67
CA VAL A 410 -11.23 -36.56 17.11
C VAL A 410 -10.70 -37.81 17.82
N LEU A 411 -9.52 -37.70 18.44
CA LEU A 411 -8.91 -38.78 19.20
C LEU A 411 -9.03 -38.52 20.70
N LYS A 412 -9.24 -39.59 21.48
CA LYS A 412 -9.25 -39.58 22.95
C LYS A 412 -8.11 -40.43 23.52
N ASP A 413 -7.72 -40.13 24.76
CA ASP A 413 -6.64 -40.83 25.50
C ASP A 413 -5.33 -40.87 24.69
N VAL A 414 -4.95 -39.71 24.15
CA VAL A 414 -3.91 -39.60 23.14
C VAL A 414 -2.54 -39.54 23.79
N ARG A 415 -1.59 -40.29 23.21
CA ARG A 415 -0.17 -40.21 23.53
C ARG A 415 0.60 -39.81 22.29
N LEU A 416 1.26 -38.67 22.35
CA LEU A 416 2.21 -38.22 21.34
C LEU A 416 3.61 -38.34 21.92
N THR A 417 4.38 -39.33 21.47
CA THR A 417 5.76 -39.56 21.92
C THR A 417 6.73 -39.10 20.86
N LYS A 418 7.64 -38.20 21.22
CA LYS A 418 8.74 -37.74 20.37
C LYS A 418 10.06 -37.95 21.10
N ASP A 419 11.00 -38.66 20.49
CA ASP A 419 12.35 -38.88 21.04
C ASP A 419 12.34 -39.40 22.50
N GLY A 420 11.36 -40.26 22.82
CA GLY A 420 11.17 -40.82 24.15
C GLY A 420 10.46 -39.91 25.17
N VAL A 421 10.08 -38.68 24.79
CA VAL A 421 9.26 -37.76 25.60
C VAL A 421 7.81 -37.89 25.17
N THR A 422 6.92 -38.24 26.10
CA THR A 422 5.49 -38.42 25.84
C THR A 422 4.68 -37.25 26.37
N GLU A 423 3.89 -36.63 25.49
CA GLU A 423 2.79 -35.74 25.83
C GLU A 423 1.46 -36.51 25.85
N LEU A 424 0.61 -36.19 26.81
CA LEU A 424 -0.71 -36.80 26.99
C LEU A 424 -1.79 -35.76 26.71
N PHE A 425 -2.82 -36.16 25.95
CA PHE A 425 -3.99 -35.34 25.70
C PHE A 425 -5.25 -36.14 26.01
N ASP A 426 -6.18 -35.52 26.74
CA ASP A 426 -7.52 -36.10 26.92
C ASP A 426 -8.25 -36.18 25.57
N GLN A 427 -8.05 -35.18 24.72
CA GLN A 427 -8.52 -35.11 23.33
C GLN A 427 -7.46 -34.44 22.44
N LEU A 428 -7.27 -34.96 21.23
CA LEU A 428 -6.52 -34.29 20.17
C LEU A 428 -7.31 -34.39 18.87
N ASP A 429 -7.55 -33.25 18.24
CA ASP A 429 -8.23 -33.15 16.96
C ASP A 429 -7.17 -33.14 15.85
N LEU A 430 -7.26 -34.11 14.93
CA LEU A 430 -6.33 -34.23 13.81
C LEU A 430 -7.00 -33.76 12.54
N VAL A 431 -6.42 -32.75 11.90
CA VAL A 431 -6.89 -32.28 10.59
C VAL A 431 -6.49 -33.29 9.51
N ILE A 432 -7.44 -33.61 8.65
CA ILE A 432 -7.28 -34.55 7.55
C ILE A 432 -7.17 -33.79 6.23
N GLY A 433 -6.12 -34.10 5.47
CA GLY A 433 -5.95 -33.67 4.08
C GLY A 433 -4.70 -32.81 3.85
N ALA A 434 -4.37 -32.60 2.57
CA ALA A 434 -3.26 -31.72 2.21
C ALA A 434 -3.63 -30.24 2.42
N ILE A 435 -2.65 -29.41 2.79
CA ILE A 435 -2.79 -27.95 2.82
C ILE A 435 -2.69 -27.45 1.38
N THR A 436 -3.77 -26.86 0.86
CA THR A 436 -3.84 -26.31 -0.50
C THR A 436 -3.51 -24.83 -0.56
N SER A 437 -3.59 -24.11 0.57
CA SER A 437 -3.29 -22.69 0.65
C SER A 437 -2.81 -22.32 2.05
N THR A 438 -1.87 -21.37 2.15
CA THR A 438 -1.46 -20.79 3.42
C THR A 438 -1.18 -19.31 3.24
N PHE A 439 -1.78 -18.46 4.08
CA PHE A 439 -1.68 -17.01 3.96
C PHE A 439 -1.82 -16.28 5.30
N PRO A 440 -1.29 -15.04 5.43
CA PRO A 440 -1.43 -14.24 6.64
C PRO A 440 -2.87 -13.74 6.82
N GLY A 441 -3.28 -13.56 8.07
CA GLY A 441 -4.63 -13.13 8.43
C GLY A 441 -5.66 -14.24 8.26
N THR A 442 -6.91 -13.85 7.99
CA THR A 442 -8.03 -14.77 7.78
C THR A 442 -9.12 -14.13 6.95
N GLU A 443 -9.78 -14.94 6.13
CA GLU A 443 -11.00 -14.55 5.39
C GLU A 443 -12.27 -14.75 6.23
N VAL A 444 -12.17 -15.41 7.39
CA VAL A 444 -13.29 -15.61 8.31
C VAL A 444 -13.53 -14.31 9.08
N GLU A 445 -14.55 -13.55 8.68
CA GLU A 445 -14.81 -12.20 9.21
C GLU A 445 -14.90 -12.17 10.75
N ALA A 446 -15.52 -13.18 11.36
CA ALA A 446 -15.66 -13.29 12.82
C ALA A 446 -14.32 -13.46 13.56
N LEU A 447 -13.25 -13.84 12.86
CA LEU A 447 -11.91 -14.08 13.41
C LEU A 447 -10.91 -12.99 13.03
N LYS A 448 -11.29 -12.03 12.17
CA LYS A 448 -10.38 -10.95 11.78
C LYS A 448 -10.09 -10.06 12.99
N PRO A 449 -8.81 -9.80 13.30
CA PRO A 449 -8.48 -8.85 14.33
C PRO A 449 -8.95 -7.47 13.86
N ILE A 450 -9.68 -6.76 14.72
CA ILE A 450 -10.04 -5.37 14.48
C ILE A 450 -8.95 -4.52 15.17
N PRO A 451 -8.08 -3.83 14.41
CA PRO A 451 -7.10 -2.93 15.01
C PRO A 451 -7.79 -1.87 15.87
N GLU A 452 -7.15 -1.48 16.97
CA GLU A 452 -7.59 -0.30 17.72
C GLU A 452 -7.54 0.93 16.80
N THR A 453 -8.62 1.69 16.80
CA THR A 453 -8.67 2.98 16.11
C THR A 453 -7.73 3.93 16.85
N VAL A 454 -6.69 4.40 16.17
CA VAL A 454 -5.83 5.46 16.69
C VAL A 454 -6.49 6.78 16.31
N GLU A 455 -7.13 7.44 17.26
CA GLU A 455 -7.59 8.82 17.08
C GLU A 455 -6.37 9.76 17.11
N PHE A 456 -6.11 10.44 16.01
CA PHE A 456 -5.12 11.50 15.96
C PHE A 456 -5.78 12.83 16.37
N GLU A 457 -5.09 13.61 17.20
CA GLU A 457 -5.55 14.94 17.56
C GLU A 457 -5.42 15.84 16.32
N ARG A 458 -6.56 16.36 15.83
CA ARG A 458 -6.59 17.29 14.70
C ARG A 458 -5.84 18.56 15.08
N ILE A 459 -4.75 18.84 14.39
CA ILE A 459 -4.02 20.10 14.50
C ILE A 459 -4.50 20.99 13.35
N GLU A 460 -5.37 21.96 13.63
CA GLU A 460 -5.73 22.98 12.65
C GLU A 460 -4.47 23.73 12.20
N ARG A 461 -4.26 23.80 10.88
CA ARG A 461 -3.14 24.54 10.31
C ARG A 461 -3.52 26.02 10.24
N PRO A 462 -2.85 26.91 11.00
CA PRO A 462 -3.21 28.32 10.99
C PRO A 462 -2.93 28.95 9.62
N LEU A 463 -3.83 29.85 9.19
CA LEU A 463 -3.63 30.64 7.98
C LEU A 463 -2.34 31.47 8.09
N THR A 464 -1.60 31.48 7.00
CA THR A 464 -0.44 32.36 6.80
C THR A 464 -0.88 33.76 6.38
N ALA A 465 0.04 34.72 6.43
CA ALA A 465 -0.20 36.07 5.91
C ALA A 465 -0.46 36.10 4.38
N ALA A 466 -0.10 35.05 3.65
CA ALA A 466 -0.31 34.96 2.20
C ALA A 466 -1.71 34.45 1.82
N ASP A 467 -2.34 33.65 2.69
CA ASP A 467 -3.63 32.99 2.38
C ASP A 467 -4.75 33.95 1.99
N PRO A 468 -4.95 35.11 2.65
CA PRO A 468 -5.98 36.06 2.23
C PRO A 468 -5.75 36.63 0.82
N ILE A 469 -4.49 36.73 0.37
CA ILE A 469 -4.17 37.22 -0.96
C ILE A 469 -4.34 36.10 -1.98
N PHE A 470 -3.89 34.87 -1.69
CA PHE A 470 -4.19 33.71 -2.54
C PHE A 470 -5.69 33.52 -2.76
N GLU A 471 -6.50 33.66 -1.71
CA GLU A 471 -7.96 33.60 -1.81
C GLU A 471 -8.53 34.70 -2.72
N ALA A 472 -8.05 35.94 -2.56
CA ALA A 472 -8.47 37.04 -3.42
C ALA A 472 -8.08 36.83 -4.89
N VAL A 473 -6.88 36.31 -5.15
CA VAL A 473 -6.40 35.97 -6.50
C VAL A 473 -7.25 34.86 -7.12
N ARG A 474 -7.57 33.81 -6.35
CA ARG A 474 -8.49 32.75 -6.77
C ARG A 474 -9.87 33.30 -7.12
N ALA A 475 -10.44 34.15 -6.28
CA ALA A 475 -11.75 34.77 -6.55
C ALA A 475 -11.74 35.61 -7.83
N ILE A 476 -10.63 36.31 -8.15
CA ILE A 476 -10.50 37.03 -9.42
C ILE A 476 -10.43 36.04 -10.59
N ARG A 477 -9.62 34.97 -10.50
CA ARG A 477 -9.50 33.94 -11.54
C ARG A 477 -10.83 33.26 -11.85
N GLU A 478 -11.62 32.95 -10.81
CA GLU A 478 -12.93 32.32 -10.93
C GLU A 478 -14.06 33.30 -11.33
N GLY A 479 -13.74 34.58 -11.59
CA GLY A 479 -14.70 35.60 -11.99
C GLY A 479 -15.65 36.05 -10.86
N GLN A 480 -15.31 35.73 -9.62
CA GLN A 480 -16.07 36.07 -8.41
C GLN A 480 -15.67 37.44 -7.82
N ALA A 481 -14.54 38.00 -8.26
CA ALA A 481 -14.04 39.31 -7.83
C ALA A 481 -13.53 40.17 -9.01
N SER A 482 -13.53 41.50 -8.81
CA SER A 482 -13.07 42.46 -9.84
C SER A 482 -11.55 42.44 -10.02
N GLN A 483 -11.11 42.42 -11.29
CA GLN A 483 -9.70 42.60 -11.67
C GLN A 483 -9.11 43.95 -11.22
N SER A 484 -9.94 44.96 -10.95
CA SER A 484 -9.48 46.28 -10.48
C SER A 484 -8.73 46.24 -9.14
N ARG A 485 -8.81 45.13 -8.39
CA ARG A 485 -8.07 44.92 -7.14
C ARG A 485 -6.64 44.43 -7.37
N LEU A 486 -6.30 44.00 -8.58
CA LEU A 486 -5.07 43.25 -8.83
C LEU A 486 -3.81 44.07 -8.54
N SER A 487 -3.71 45.32 -9.03
CA SER A 487 -2.55 46.18 -8.76
C SER A 487 -2.35 46.43 -7.25
N GLN A 488 -3.44 46.55 -6.47
CA GLN A 488 -3.36 46.66 -5.01
C GLN A 488 -2.81 45.38 -4.37
N LEU A 489 -3.26 44.21 -4.83
CA LEU A 489 -2.77 42.93 -4.32
C LEU A 489 -1.29 42.75 -4.68
N ILE A 490 -0.86 43.14 -5.87
CA ILE A 490 0.55 43.14 -6.30
C ILE A 490 1.38 44.02 -5.37
N ASP A 491 0.95 45.26 -5.12
CA ASP A 491 1.65 46.17 -4.19
C ASP A 491 1.76 45.56 -2.79
N GLN A 492 0.68 44.96 -2.28
CA GLN A 492 0.68 44.29 -0.98
C GLN A 492 1.65 43.11 -0.94
N THR A 493 1.66 42.26 -1.98
CA THR A 493 2.54 41.09 -2.07
C THR A 493 4.01 41.48 -2.15
N LEU A 494 4.35 42.49 -2.97
CA LEU A 494 5.73 42.94 -3.14
C LEU A 494 6.30 43.57 -1.86
N VAL A 495 5.46 44.26 -1.07
CA VAL A 495 5.89 44.94 0.15
C VAL A 495 5.85 44.04 1.39
N GLN A 496 4.76 43.30 1.58
CA GLN A 496 4.48 42.60 2.85
C GLN A 496 4.91 41.14 2.84
N LEU A 497 5.04 40.53 1.65
CA LEU A 497 5.34 39.10 1.50
C LEU A 497 6.55 38.90 0.56
N PRO A 498 7.76 39.37 0.93
CA PRO A 498 8.91 39.43 0.03
C PRO A 498 9.38 38.07 -0.53
N ASP A 499 9.01 36.96 0.12
CA ASP A 499 9.40 35.59 -0.26
C ASP A 499 8.31 34.78 -0.97
N ALA A 500 7.08 35.30 -1.10
CA ALA A 500 5.94 34.55 -1.66
C ALA A 500 6.02 34.43 -3.20
N TRP A 501 6.97 33.65 -3.71
CA TRP A 501 7.24 33.45 -5.14
C TRP A 501 6.04 32.85 -5.90
N LEU A 502 5.36 31.86 -5.30
CA LEU A 502 4.21 31.21 -5.93
C LEU A 502 3.05 32.19 -6.12
N LEU A 503 2.81 33.05 -5.13
CA LEU A 503 1.79 34.09 -5.21
C LEU A 503 2.09 35.10 -6.34
N ARG A 504 3.37 35.41 -6.59
CA ARG A 504 3.76 36.28 -7.71
C ARG A 504 3.48 35.64 -9.06
N LEU A 505 3.67 34.33 -9.20
CA LEU A 505 3.29 33.60 -10.43
C LEU A 505 1.77 33.60 -10.64
N GLU A 506 1.00 33.39 -9.58
CA GLU A 506 -0.47 33.42 -9.62
C GLU A 506 -0.98 34.83 -9.99
N LEU A 507 -0.35 35.88 -9.46
CA LEU A 507 -0.64 37.27 -9.83
C LEU A 507 -0.20 37.59 -11.26
N LEU A 508 0.95 37.07 -11.69
CA LEU A 508 1.53 37.31 -13.02
C LEU A 508 0.61 36.81 -14.14
N GLU A 509 -0.04 35.65 -13.93
CA GLU A 509 -1.03 35.10 -14.88
C GLU A 509 -2.22 36.05 -15.12
N LEU A 510 -2.60 36.83 -14.11
CA LEU A 510 -3.76 37.73 -14.18
C LEU A 510 -3.35 39.18 -14.49
N ALA A 511 -2.06 39.51 -14.39
CA ALA A 511 -1.54 40.86 -14.49
C ALA A 511 -1.64 41.42 -15.92
N ASP A 512 -1.88 42.72 -16.01
CA ASP A 512 -1.82 43.45 -17.26
C ASP A 512 -0.37 43.78 -17.66
N GLU A 513 -0.18 44.37 -18.84
CA GLU A 513 1.14 44.74 -19.37
C GLU A 513 1.90 45.76 -18.49
N VAL A 514 1.21 46.47 -17.59
CA VAL A 514 1.82 47.47 -16.71
C VAL A 514 2.43 46.80 -15.48
N ASP A 515 1.71 45.84 -14.90
CA ASP A 515 2.13 45.18 -13.67
C ASP A 515 3.01 43.93 -13.92
N GLN A 516 2.92 43.29 -15.09
CA GLN A 516 3.74 42.13 -15.45
C GLN A 516 5.26 42.36 -15.29
N PRO A 517 5.86 43.47 -15.80
CA PRO A 517 7.29 43.71 -15.64
C PRO A 517 7.73 43.79 -14.17
N ARG A 518 6.89 44.36 -13.30
CA ARG A 518 7.18 44.51 -11.86
C ARG A 518 7.27 43.15 -11.17
N LEU A 519 6.37 42.24 -11.52
CA LEU A 519 6.35 40.88 -11.00
C LEU A 519 7.52 40.05 -11.54
N LEU A 520 7.84 40.18 -12.84
CA LEU A 520 8.97 39.51 -13.47
C LEU A 520 10.31 39.94 -12.85
N ASP A 521 10.51 41.24 -12.60
CA ASP A 521 11.72 41.76 -11.96
C ASP A 521 11.90 41.18 -10.54
N ASP A 522 10.82 41.11 -9.74
CA ASP A 522 10.91 40.54 -8.39
C ASP A 522 11.07 39.02 -8.40
N LEU A 523 10.49 38.33 -9.38
CA LEU A 523 10.71 36.89 -9.61
C LEU A 523 12.18 36.63 -9.99
N GLU A 524 12.81 37.47 -10.82
CA GLU A 524 14.24 37.34 -11.15
C GLU A 524 15.13 37.50 -9.92
N ARG A 525 14.79 38.44 -9.02
CA ARG A 525 15.43 38.54 -7.71
C ARG A 525 15.27 37.26 -6.90
N LEU A 526 14.07 36.68 -6.88
CA LEU A 526 13.77 35.46 -6.10
C LEU A 526 14.47 34.21 -6.66
N LYS A 527 14.64 34.10 -7.98
CA LYS A 527 15.42 33.02 -8.62
C LYS A 527 16.84 32.95 -8.07
N GLN A 528 17.45 34.08 -7.75
CA GLN A 528 18.83 34.15 -7.23
C GLN A 528 18.97 33.65 -5.78
N THR A 529 17.86 33.37 -5.09
CA THR A 529 17.91 32.96 -3.67
C THR A 529 18.21 31.47 -3.48
N SER A 530 17.86 30.59 -4.43
CA SER A 530 18.31 29.20 -4.45
C SER A 530 18.15 28.55 -5.83
N PRO A 531 18.92 27.49 -6.16
CA PRO A 531 18.74 26.74 -7.41
C PRO A 531 17.33 26.14 -7.57
N GLU A 532 16.72 25.67 -6.49
CA GLU A 532 15.37 25.10 -6.50
C GLU A 532 14.32 26.18 -6.83
N ARG A 533 14.47 27.39 -6.26
CA ARG A 533 13.61 28.53 -6.58
C ARG A 533 13.81 28.98 -8.02
N ASP A 534 15.04 29.03 -8.53
CA ASP A 534 15.29 29.31 -9.94
C ASP A 534 14.53 28.33 -10.85
N GLU A 535 14.67 27.04 -10.58
CA GLU A 535 14.00 26.00 -11.34
C GLU A 535 12.48 26.16 -11.35
N LEU A 536 11.86 26.29 -10.17
CA LEU A 536 10.41 26.42 -10.02
C LEU A 536 9.87 27.70 -10.66
N ILE A 537 10.51 28.85 -10.42
CA ILE A 537 10.06 30.12 -10.97
C ILE A 537 10.24 30.15 -12.49
N THR A 538 11.40 29.75 -13.00
CA THR A 538 11.67 29.71 -14.44
C THR A 538 10.67 28.81 -15.17
N ARG A 539 10.32 27.66 -14.58
CA ARG A 539 9.29 26.77 -15.14
C ARG A 539 7.91 27.38 -15.08
N GLY A 540 7.55 27.98 -13.94
CA GLY A 540 6.27 28.66 -13.75
C GLY A 540 6.05 29.75 -14.79
N ILE A 541 7.04 30.62 -15.00
CA ILE A 541 6.97 31.68 -16.02
C ILE A 541 6.77 31.11 -17.43
N LYS A 542 7.50 30.05 -17.80
CA LYS A 542 7.38 29.42 -19.12
C LYS A 542 6.01 28.81 -19.40
N MET A 543 5.29 28.41 -18.36
CA MET A 543 3.94 27.86 -18.50
C MET A 543 2.87 28.94 -18.71
N LEU A 544 3.18 30.19 -18.38
CA LEU A 544 2.25 31.29 -18.55
C LEU A 544 2.35 31.79 -20.00
N ASP A 545 1.22 31.81 -20.69
CA ASP A 545 1.09 32.48 -21.99
C ASP A 545 1.09 34.00 -21.76
N LEU A 546 2.28 34.56 -21.46
CA LEU A 546 2.44 35.99 -21.21
C LEU A 546 2.14 36.79 -22.47
N VAL A 547 1.56 37.98 -22.28
CA VAL A 547 1.27 38.90 -23.37
C VAL A 547 2.60 39.46 -23.89
N HIS A 548 3.10 38.78 -24.92
CA HIS A 548 4.27 39.05 -25.78
C HIS A 548 5.61 38.50 -25.30
N SER A 549 6.08 37.53 -26.09
CA SER A 549 7.50 37.33 -26.41
C SER A 549 7.95 38.31 -27.49
#